data_AF-A0A251XAG5-F1
#
_entry.id   AF-A0A251XAG5-F1
#
_cell.length_a   1.000
_cell.length_b   1.000
_cell.length_c   1.000
_cell.angle_alpha   90.00
_cell.angle_beta   90.00
_cell.angle_gamma   90.00
#
_symmetry.space_group_name_H-M   'P 1'
#
loop_
_entity.id
_entity.type
_entity.pdbx_description
1 polymer ?
#
loop_
_entity_poly.entity_id
_entity_poly.type
_entity_poly.pdbx_seq_one_letter_code
_entity_poly.pdbx_strand_id
1 'polypeptide(L)'
;MRLSRQDFDWAVQQGLIQAEQAKLLWEAFQTRQPERSRFDFVNLAYYSGALLIIVAMAWLMTETWTSLGSTGLLGVALIYAFIFASLGYYFWFSQQLKVAGGLLFTLMVIMTPLVLYALFLIYYPELQDAHFYRAMRENSLDLWMTLGTIAVATVTLLFVRFPFLVAPIAFCLWYIMIQIIPDFLGKVEFSWGETQSISLFFGLLMILVAYLIDQRTKEDFAFWLYLFGTLGFWVSLTLMSSDSELEYFAYFMLNVILVIISVLLQRRIFIIFGAIGIFIYLGHLAYDLFEDLLFFPITLSAIGLLIIIMGVQYQRYRQHIEQLILASVPQSLRPLLPSERKEN
;
A
#
# COMPACT_ATOMS: atom_id res chain seq x y z
N MET A 1 15.93 17.68 -5.77
CA MET A 1 16.72 18.51 -4.84
C MET A 1 15.72 19.30 -4.01
N ARG A 2 15.67 19.06 -2.69
CA ARG A 2 14.80 19.81 -1.77
C ARG A 2 15.58 21.05 -1.37
N LEU A 3 15.11 22.22 -1.79
CA LEU A 3 15.71 23.50 -1.42
C LEU A 3 14.96 24.02 -0.21
N SER A 4 15.66 24.13 0.91
CA SER A 4 15.20 24.72 2.16
C SER A 4 15.68 26.17 2.25
N ARG A 5 15.10 26.94 3.18
CA ARG A 5 15.57 28.31 3.42
C ARG A 5 17.04 28.35 3.84
N GLN A 6 17.51 27.31 4.53
CA GLN A 6 18.92 27.17 4.92
C GLN A 6 19.85 27.02 3.73
N ASP A 7 19.39 26.44 2.61
CA ASP A 7 20.22 26.32 1.40
C ASP A 7 20.42 27.70 0.73
N PHE A 8 19.43 28.60 0.82
CA PHE A 8 19.56 29.97 0.36
C PHE A 8 20.47 30.79 1.29
N ASP A 9 20.33 30.61 2.61
CA ASP A 9 21.22 31.25 3.60
C ASP A 9 22.67 30.77 3.42
N TRP A 10 22.88 29.47 3.17
CA TRP A 10 24.18 28.91 2.82
C TRP A 10 24.74 29.52 1.53
N ALA A 11 23.93 29.66 0.48
CA ALA A 11 24.37 30.27 -0.78
C ALA A 11 24.77 31.75 -0.61
N VAL A 12 24.12 32.48 0.30
CA VAL A 12 24.52 33.84 0.71
C VAL A 12 25.85 33.82 1.45
N GLN A 13 26.04 32.88 2.40
CA GLN A 13 27.29 32.74 3.14
C GLN A 13 28.48 32.39 2.24
N GLN A 14 28.26 31.61 1.18
CA GLN A 14 29.27 31.28 0.18
C GLN A 14 29.51 32.42 -0.84
N GLY A 15 28.78 33.53 -0.74
CA GLY A 15 28.89 34.65 -1.68
C GLY A 15 28.40 34.33 -3.09
N LEU A 16 27.63 33.25 -3.27
CA LEU A 16 27.11 32.82 -4.57
C LEU A 16 25.94 33.71 -5.01
N ILE A 17 25.16 34.22 -4.06
CA ILE A 17 24.03 35.12 -4.28
C ILE A 17 23.98 36.19 -3.18
N GLN A 18 23.37 37.34 -3.48
CA GLN A 18 23.13 38.38 -2.47
C GLN A 18 21.92 38.04 -1.58
N ALA A 19 21.90 38.56 -0.34
CA ALA A 19 20.81 38.32 0.61
C ALA A 19 19.42 38.73 0.06
N GLU A 20 19.38 39.81 -0.71
CA GLU A 20 18.15 40.29 -1.34
C GLU A 20 17.67 39.37 -2.47
N GLN A 21 18.61 38.83 -3.27
CA GLN A 21 18.32 37.84 -4.31
C GLN A 21 17.83 36.51 -3.71
N ALA A 22 18.42 36.09 -2.59
CA ALA A 22 17.98 34.90 -1.85
C ALA A 22 16.52 35.03 -1.39
N LYS A 23 16.14 36.20 -0.86
CA LYS A 23 14.76 36.48 -0.43
C LYS A 23 13.78 36.45 -1.60
N LEU A 24 14.11 37.12 -2.71
CA LEU A 24 13.26 37.17 -3.91
C LEU A 24 13.09 35.79 -4.55
N LEU A 25 14.17 35.01 -4.65
CA LEU A 25 14.11 33.65 -5.16
C LEU A 25 13.26 32.76 -4.24
N TRP A 26 13.43 32.87 -2.92
CA TRP A 26 12.63 32.11 -1.97
C TRP A 26 11.13 32.42 -2.09
N GLU A 27 10.76 33.70 -2.17
CA GLU A 27 9.37 34.11 -2.39
C GLU A 27 8.82 33.62 -3.73
N ALA A 28 9.62 33.71 -4.81
CA ALA A 28 9.26 33.20 -6.13
C ALA A 28 9.10 31.67 -6.15
N PHE A 29 9.93 30.93 -5.42
CA PHE A 29 9.80 29.46 -5.32
C PHE A 29 8.60 29.05 -4.49
N GLN A 30 8.27 29.78 -3.42
CA GLN A 30 7.03 29.55 -2.66
C GLN A 30 5.78 29.79 -3.51
N THR A 31 5.76 30.86 -4.31
CA THR A 31 4.64 31.14 -5.22
C THR A 31 4.58 30.18 -6.41
N ARG A 32 5.73 29.68 -6.89
CA ARG A 32 5.80 28.71 -7.99
C ARG A 32 5.42 27.30 -7.57
N GLN A 33 5.59 26.95 -6.29
CA GLN A 33 5.31 25.61 -5.77
C GLN A 33 4.51 25.67 -4.45
N PRO A 34 3.29 26.23 -4.47
CA PRO A 34 2.45 26.31 -3.27
C PRO A 34 2.09 24.91 -2.73
N GLU A 35 2.08 23.89 -3.59
CA GLU A 35 1.78 22.49 -3.22
C GLU A 35 2.97 21.68 -2.71
N ARG A 36 4.22 22.16 -2.85
CA ARG A 36 5.38 21.36 -2.41
C ARG A 36 5.65 21.57 -0.93
N SER A 37 5.26 20.55 -0.18
CA SER A 37 5.96 20.12 1.03
C SER A 37 5.92 21.12 2.18
N ARG A 38 4.73 21.26 2.76
CA ARG A 38 4.67 21.04 4.21
C ARG A 38 4.12 19.64 4.40
N PHE A 39 4.64 18.93 5.40
CA PHE A 39 3.94 17.80 5.99
C PHE A 39 2.60 18.37 6.46
N ASP A 40 1.62 18.35 5.57
CA ASP A 40 0.48 19.26 5.65
C ASP A 40 -0.46 18.67 6.68
N PHE A 41 -0.53 19.29 7.86
CA PHE A 41 -1.45 18.90 8.92
C PHE A 41 -2.87 18.73 8.37
N VAL A 42 -3.22 19.48 7.32
CA VAL A 42 -4.43 19.35 6.52
C VAL A 42 -4.57 17.97 5.88
N ASN A 43 -3.55 17.48 5.15
CA ASN A 43 -3.57 16.14 4.57
C ASN A 43 -3.63 15.08 5.66
N LEU A 44 -2.87 15.23 6.74
CA LEU A 44 -2.93 14.31 7.88
C LEU A 44 -4.35 14.25 8.47
N ALA A 45 -5.02 15.39 8.63
CA ALA A 45 -6.40 15.46 9.09
C ALA A 45 -7.36 14.78 8.11
N TYR A 46 -7.21 14.98 6.80
CA TYR A 46 -8.04 14.32 5.79
C TYR A 46 -7.88 12.80 5.81
N TYR A 47 -6.65 12.29 5.83
CA TYR A 47 -6.40 10.85 5.90
C TYR A 47 -6.85 10.25 7.24
N SER A 48 -6.66 10.97 8.35
CA SER A 48 -7.12 10.54 9.68
C SER A 48 -8.64 10.48 9.76
N GLY A 49 -9.35 11.48 9.21
CA GLY A 49 -10.81 11.48 9.12
C GLY A 49 -11.33 10.34 8.26
N ALA A 50 -10.71 10.08 7.10
CA ALA A 50 -11.08 8.96 6.24
C ALA A 50 -10.86 7.61 6.95
N LEU A 51 -9.75 7.44 7.68
CA LEU A 51 -9.50 6.23 8.46
C LEU A 51 -10.53 6.04 9.57
N LEU A 52 -10.87 7.10 10.30
CA LEU A 52 -11.90 7.06 11.34
C LEU A 52 -13.26 6.64 10.76
N ILE A 53 -13.63 7.15 9.59
CA ILE A 53 -14.84 6.73 8.88
C ILE A 53 -14.77 5.24 8.53
N ILE A 54 -13.67 4.75 7.97
CA ILE A 54 -13.51 3.32 7.63
C ILE A 54 -13.68 2.44 8.87
N VAL A 55 -13.07 2.81 10.00
CA VAL A 55 -13.20 2.09 11.27
C VAL A 55 -14.64 2.14 11.79
N ALA A 56 -15.28 3.31 11.75
CA ALA A 56 -16.68 3.46 12.17
C ALA A 56 -17.63 2.61 11.31
N MET A 57 -17.38 2.51 10.00
CA MET A 57 -18.16 1.67 9.11
C MET A 57 -17.95 0.17 9.38
N ALA A 58 -16.70 -0.25 9.65
CA ALA A 58 -16.42 -1.63 10.04
C ALA A 58 -17.15 -1.99 11.35
N TRP A 59 -17.18 -1.08 12.32
CA TRP A 59 -17.92 -1.25 13.57
C TRP A 59 -19.44 -1.31 13.37
N LEU A 60 -19.99 -0.43 12.52
CA LEU A 60 -21.41 -0.42 12.17
C LEU A 60 -21.85 -1.79 11.63
N MET A 61 -20.99 -2.46 10.87
CA MET A 61 -21.27 -3.78 10.29
C MET A 61 -21.32 -4.90 11.30
N THR A 62 -20.55 -4.82 12.38
CA THR A 62 -20.53 -5.88 13.39
C THR A 62 -21.65 -5.71 14.42
N GLU A 63 -21.89 -4.48 14.89
CA GLU A 63 -22.77 -4.23 16.05
C GLU A 63 -24.17 -3.75 15.66
N THR A 64 -24.28 -2.89 14.64
CA THR A 64 -25.54 -2.17 14.38
C THR A 64 -26.42 -2.88 13.34
N TRP A 65 -25.83 -3.75 12.52
CA TRP A 65 -26.52 -4.55 11.50
C TRP A 65 -27.72 -5.33 12.07
N THR A 66 -27.56 -6.02 13.19
CA THR A 66 -28.59 -6.88 13.80
C THR A 66 -29.84 -6.10 14.19
N SER A 67 -29.70 -4.79 14.47
CA SER A 67 -30.79 -3.90 14.89
C SER A 67 -31.50 -3.18 13.74
N LEU A 68 -30.82 -2.95 12.60
CA LEU A 68 -31.32 -2.15 11.48
C LEU A 68 -32.04 -2.99 10.42
N GLY A 69 -31.72 -4.28 10.32
CA GLY A 69 -32.17 -5.15 9.24
C GLY A 69 -31.61 -4.75 7.86
N SER A 70 -31.93 -5.55 6.85
CA SER A 70 -31.41 -5.39 5.47
C SER A 70 -31.81 -4.07 4.80
N THR A 71 -33.06 -3.64 4.98
CA THR A 71 -33.55 -2.36 4.43
C THR A 71 -32.93 -1.14 5.13
N GLY A 72 -32.76 -1.20 6.45
CA GLY A 72 -32.10 -0.14 7.21
C GLY A 72 -30.63 0.00 6.81
N LEU A 73 -29.94 -1.14 6.64
CA LEU A 73 -28.58 -1.17 6.12
C LEU A 73 -28.46 -0.52 4.74
N LEU A 74 -29.34 -0.89 3.80
CA LEU A 74 -29.34 -0.30 2.45
C LEU A 74 -29.52 1.22 2.51
N GLY A 75 -30.47 1.70 3.32
CA GLY A 75 -30.72 3.12 3.50
C GLY A 75 -29.49 3.86 4.02
N VAL A 76 -28.84 3.32 5.05
CA VAL A 76 -27.62 3.92 5.61
C VAL A 76 -26.49 3.93 4.59
N ALA A 77 -26.22 2.82 3.90
CA ALA A 77 -25.15 2.72 2.91
C ALA A 77 -25.35 3.72 1.75
N LEU A 78 -26.58 3.85 1.24
CA LEU A 78 -26.90 4.81 0.19
C LEU A 78 -26.79 6.26 0.64
N ILE A 79 -27.21 6.58 1.87
CA ILE A 79 -27.06 7.94 2.44
C ILE A 79 -25.58 8.30 2.55
N TYR A 80 -24.74 7.40 3.11
CA TYR A 80 -23.30 7.63 3.19
C TYR A 80 -22.66 7.77 1.81
N ALA A 81 -22.97 6.88 0.87
CA ALA A 81 -22.48 6.95 -0.50
C ALA A 81 -22.86 8.28 -1.17
N PHE A 82 -24.11 8.74 -0.99
CA PHE A 82 -24.59 10.00 -1.54
C PHE A 82 -23.89 11.22 -0.92
N ILE A 83 -23.72 11.23 0.40
CA ILE A 83 -22.99 12.31 1.11
C ILE A 83 -21.55 12.38 0.61
N PHE A 84 -20.84 11.24 0.56
CA PHE A 84 -19.46 11.17 0.09
C PHE A 84 -19.33 11.55 -1.38
N ALA A 85 -20.24 11.11 -2.24
CA ALA A 85 -20.28 11.51 -3.65
C ALA A 85 -20.48 13.02 -3.81
N SER A 86 -21.44 13.60 -3.08
CA SER A 86 -21.80 15.01 -3.18
C SER A 86 -20.67 15.92 -2.67
N LEU A 87 -20.12 15.60 -1.50
CA LEU A 87 -18.99 16.34 -0.94
C LEU A 87 -17.71 16.14 -1.77
N GLY A 88 -17.47 14.90 -2.23
CA GLY A 88 -16.36 14.57 -3.11
C GLY A 88 -16.42 15.38 -4.42
N TYR A 89 -17.60 15.45 -5.03
CA TYR A 89 -17.84 16.25 -6.23
C TYR A 89 -17.56 17.73 -5.99
N TYR A 90 -18.12 18.30 -4.92
CA TYR A 90 -17.92 19.70 -4.55
C TYR A 90 -16.44 20.03 -4.32
N PHE A 91 -15.72 19.23 -3.54
CA PHE A 91 -14.31 19.48 -3.27
C PHE A 91 -13.42 19.25 -4.49
N TRP A 92 -13.69 18.23 -5.30
CA TRP A 92 -12.87 17.90 -6.45
C TRP A 92 -13.04 18.89 -7.62
N PHE A 93 -14.29 19.20 -7.98
CA PHE A 93 -14.59 19.98 -9.19
C PHE A 93 -14.77 21.47 -8.90
N SER A 94 -15.39 21.84 -7.78
CA SER A 94 -15.66 23.25 -7.47
C SER A 94 -14.50 23.91 -6.72
N GLN A 95 -13.99 23.27 -5.67
CA GLN A 95 -12.95 23.84 -4.80
C GLN A 95 -11.51 23.47 -5.19
N GLN A 96 -11.33 22.58 -6.18
CA GLN A 96 -10.02 22.06 -6.62
C GLN A 96 -9.19 21.41 -5.49
N LEU A 97 -9.82 20.99 -4.39
CA LEU A 97 -9.20 20.27 -3.28
C LEU A 97 -9.11 18.77 -3.63
N LYS A 98 -8.14 18.42 -4.48
CA LYS A 98 -8.04 17.06 -5.06
C LYS A 98 -7.87 15.96 -4.02
N VAL A 99 -7.08 16.18 -2.96
CA VAL A 99 -6.86 15.15 -1.92
C VAL A 99 -8.15 14.85 -1.16
N ALA A 100 -8.83 15.89 -0.64
CA ALA A 100 -10.09 15.72 0.08
C ALA A 100 -11.19 15.12 -0.80
N GLY A 101 -11.36 15.64 -2.02
CA GLY A 101 -12.34 15.13 -2.97
C GLY A 101 -12.08 13.68 -3.36
N GLY A 102 -10.83 13.33 -3.66
CA GLY A 102 -10.43 11.98 -4.04
C GLY A 102 -10.62 10.96 -2.90
N LEU A 103 -10.33 11.36 -1.65
CA LEU A 103 -10.61 10.55 -0.47
C LEU A 103 -12.10 10.27 -0.30
N LEU A 104 -12.96 11.28 -0.45
CA LEU A 104 -14.40 11.11 -0.35
C LEU A 104 -14.97 10.24 -1.47
N PHE A 105 -14.47 10.38 -2.70
CA PHE A 105 -14.80 9.44 -3.78
C PHE A 105 -14.38 8.01 -3.44
N THR A 106 -13.23 7.83 -2.80
CA THR A 106 -12.79 6.50 -2.34
C THR A 106 -13.71 5.96 -1.24
N LEU A 107 -14.13 6.80 -0.29
CA LEU A 107 -15.10 6.43 0.74
C LEU A 107 -16.46 6.06 0.15
N MET A 108 -16.90 6.71 -0.92
CA MET A 108 -18.09 6.32 -1.67
C MET A 108 -17.92 4.94 -2.33
N VAL A 109 -16.78 4.70 -2.98
CA VAL A 109 -16.49 3.39 -3.62
C VAL A 109 -16.56 2.24 -2.63
N ILE A 110 -16.00 2.39 -1.42
CA ILE A 110 -16.03 1.33 -0.39
C ILE A 110 -17.41 1.10 0.23
N MET A 111 -18.42 1.93 -0.09
CA MET A 111 -19.82 1.63 0.25
C MET A 111 -20.43 0.58 -0.69
N THR A 112 -19.81 0.28 -1.84
CA THR A 112 -20.33 -0.65 -2.84
C THR A 112 -20.61 -2.06 -2.28
N PRO A 113 -19.69 -2.70 -1.52
CA PRO A 113 -19.98 -3.99 -0.91
C PRO A 113 -21.21 -3.95 0.01
N LEU A 114 -21.35 -2.90 0.83
CA LEU A 114 -22.48 -2.75 1.75
C LEU A 114 -23.81 -2.66 1.02
N VAL A 115 -23.86 -1.87 -0.07
CA VAL A 115 -25.07 -1.73 -0.89
C VAL A 115 -25.45 -3.07 -1.51
N LEU A 116 -24.47 -3.78 -2.08
CA LEU A 116 -24.71 -5.08 -2.72
C LEU A 116 -25.11 -6.16 -1.70
N TYR A 117 -24.49 -6.18 -0.53
CA TYR A 117 -24.84 -7.06 0.59
C TYR A 117 -26.27 -6.82 1.05
N ALA A 118 -26.65 -5.55 1.26
CA ALA A 118 -28.00 -5.21 1.69
C ALA A 118 -29.06 -5.58 0.64
N LEU A 119 -28.81 -5.32 -0.65
CA LEU A 119 -29.69 -5.73 -1.74
C LEU A 119 -29.86 -7.24 -1.82
N PHE A 120 -28.78 -7.99 -1.63
CA PHE A 120 -28.81 -9.45 -1.63
C PHE A 120 -29.73 -9.99 -0.53
N LEU A 121 -29.65 -9.45 0.69
CA LEU A 121 -30.48 -9.89 1.83
C LEU A 121 -31.94 -9.45 1.76
N ILE A 122 -32.22 -8.38 1.00
CA ILE A 122 -33.60 -8.01 0.66
C ILE A 122 -34.17 -9.03 -0.33
N TYR A 123 -33.36 -9.50 -1.28
CA TYR A 123 -33.76 -10.48 -2.28
C TYR A 123 -33.86 -11.91 -1.72
N TYR A 124 -33.02 -12.26 -0.75
CA TYR A 124 -33.01 -13.54 -0.03
C TYR A 124 -33.26 -13.36 1.48
N PRO A 125 -34.50 -13.03 1.91
CA PRO A 125 -34.82 -12.78 3.31
C PRO A 125 -34.51 -13.95 4.25
N GLU A 126 -34.56 -15.18 3.75
CA GLU A 126 -34.25 -16.41 4.49
C GLU A 126 -32.78 -16.49 4.96
N LEU A 127 -31.89 -15.70 4.37
CA LEU A 127 -30.47 -15.64 4.73
C LEU A 127 -30.16 -14.54 5.77
N GLN A 128 -31.16 -13.83 6.30
CA GLN A 128 -30.96 -12.76 7.28
C GLN A 128 -30.41 -13.26 8.63
N ASP A 129 -30.82 -14.47 9.04
CA ASP A 129 -30.35 -15.12 10.28
C ASP A 129 -29.13 -16.03 10.05
N ALA A 130 -28.71 -16.21 8.80
CA ALA A 130 -27.52 -16.99 8.49
C ALA A 130 -26.28 -16.25 8.99
N HIS A 131 -25.33 -16.97 9.61
CA HIS A 131 -24.03 -16.39 9.93
C HIS A 131 -23.42 -15.78 8.66
N PHE A 132 -23.15 -14.47 8.69
CA PHE A 132 -22.60 -13.63 7.62
C PHE A 132 -21.65 -14.38 6.66
N TYR A 133 -20.67 -15.09 7.23
CA TYR A 133 -19.64 -15.84 6.48
C TYR A 133 -20.16 -17.05 5.69
N ARG A 134 -21.18 -17.77 6.17
CA ARG A 134 -21.72 -18.94 5.48
C ARG A 134 -22.59 -18.54 4.28
N ALA A 135 -23.46 -17.55 4.46
CA ALA A 135 -24.30 -17.02 3.38
C ALA A 135 -23.49 -16.33 2.27
N MET A 136 -22.40 -15.65 2.65
CA MET A 136 -21.42 -15.02 1.75
C MET A 136 -20.83 -16.03 0.75
N ARG A 137 -20.33 -17.16 1.26
CA ARG A 137 -19.57 -18.14 0.47
C ARG A 137 -20.45 -19.07 -0.36
N GLU A 138 -21.57 -19.53 0.19
CA GLU A 138 -22.45 -20.48 -0.52
C GLU A 138 -23.17 -19.85 -1.73
N ASN A 139 -23.33 -18.52 -1.76
CA ASN A 139 -24.07 -17.82 -2.81
C ASN A 139 -23.19 -16.96 -3.74
N SER A 140 -21.86 -17.10 -3.65
CA SER A 140 -20.91 -16.27 -4.42
C SER A 140 -21.11 -14.76 -4.22
N LEU A 141 -21.70 -14.33 -3.09
CA LEU A 141 -22.00 -12.92 -2.82
C LEU A 141 -20.71 -12.09 -2.76
N ASP A 142 -19.66 -12.69 -2.20
CA ASP A 142 -18.33 -12.10 -2.07
C ASP A 142 -17.74 -11.76 -3.44
N LEU A 143 -17.96 -12.62 -4.44
CA LEU A 143 -17.56 -12.36 -5.81
C LEU A 143 -18.30 -11.15 -6.38
N TRP A 144 -19.62 -11.07 -6.20
CA TRP A 144 -20.43 -9.93 -6.67
C TRP A 144 -20.05 -8.61 -6.01
N MET A 145 -19.84 -8.61 -4.69
CA MET A 145 -19.37 -7.43 -3.96
C MET A 145 -18.00 -6.95 -4.46
N THR A 146 -17.11 -7.90 -4.70
CA THR A 146 -15.75 -7.60 -5.17
C THR A 146 -15.76 -7.07 -6.60
N LEU A 147 -16.48 -7.72 -7.52
CA LEU A 147 -16.64 -7.27 -8.91
C LEU A 147 -17.34 -5.91 -8.99
N GLY A 148 -18.41 -5.73 -8.22
CA GLY A 148 -19.14 -4.47 -8.14
C GLY A 148 -18.23 -3.33 -7.66
N THR A 149 -17.42 -3.57 -6.63
CA THR A 149 -16.47 -2.58 -6.12
C THR A 149 -15.41 -2.23 -7.15
N ILE A 150 -14.85 -3.22 -7.85
CA ILE A 150 -13.91 -2.98 -8.96
C ILE A 150 -14.58 -2.15 -10.06
N ALA A 151 -15.82 -2.47 -10.44
CA ALA A 151 -16.54 -1.76 -11.47
C ALA A 151 -16.79 -0.30 -11.09
N VAL A 152 -17.33 -0.04 -9.89
CA VAL A 152 -17.59 1.31 -9.38
C VAL A 152 -16.28 2.09 -9.27
N ALA A 153 -15.23 1.51 -8.68
CA ALA A 153 -13.92 2.15 -8.56
C ALA A 153 -13.32 2.51 -9.92
N THR A 154 -13.42 1.60 -10.90
CA THR A 154 -12.90 1.80 -12.26
C THR A 154 -13.67 2.93 -12.95
N VAL A 155 -14.99 2.93 -12.88
CA VAL A 155 -15.83 4.00 -13.43
C VAL A 155 -15.48 5.33 -12.75
N THR A 156 -15.34 5.37 -11.42
CA THR A 156 -14.93 6.59 -10.71
C THR A 156 -13.55 7.07 -11.15
N LEU A 157 -12.58 6.19 -11.37
CA LEU A 157 -11.24 6.53 -11.86
C LEU A 157 -11.25 7.19 -13.26
N LEU A 158 -12.25 6.89 -14.09
CA LEU A 158 -12.39 7.55 -15.41
C LEU A 158 -12.66 9.05 -15.28
N PHE A 159 -13.37 9.46 -14.23
CA PHE A 159 -13.74 10.86 -13.98
C PHE A 159 -12.84 11.56 -12.95
N VAL A 160 -12.38 10.79 -11.97
CA VAL A 160 -11.61 11.25 -10.80
C VAL A 160 -10.30 10.48 -10.79
N ARG A 161 -9.30 11.03 -11.48
CA ARG A 161 -7.94 10.47 -11.54
C ARG A 161 -7.20 10.71 -10.23
N PHE A 162 -7.56 9.94 -9.20
CA PHE A 162 -6.93 10.01 -7.88
C PHE A 162 -6.25 8.66 -7.55
N PRO A 163 -4.93 8.63 -7.29
CA PRO A 163 -4.21 7.37 -7.09
C PRO A 163 -4.78 6.45 -6.01
N PHE A 164 -5.33 6.99 -4.92
CA PHE A 164 -5.87 6.17 -3.83
C PHE A 164 -7.08 5.31 -4.22
N LEU A 165 -7.81 5.67 -5.28
CA LEU A 165 -8.92 4.85 -5.80
C LEU A 165 -8.45 3.49 -6.34
N VAL A 166 -7.15 3.32 -6.61
CA VAL A 166 -6.56 2.03 -6.97
C VAL A 166 -6.49 1.09 -5.76
N ALA A 167 -6.48 1.60 -4.53
CA ALA A 167 -6.39 0.76 -3.33
C ALA A 167 -7.57 -0.22 -3.18
N PRO A 168 -8.85 0.21 -3.26
CA PRO A 168 -9.97 -0.73 -3.28
C PRO A 168 -9.90 -1.76 -4.42
N ILE A 169 -9.44 -1.35 -5.61
CA ILE A 169 -9.28 -2.25 -6.76
C ILE A 169 -8.23 -3.31 -6.47
N ALA A 170 -7.05 -2.90 -5.99
CA ALA A 170 -5.95 -3.81 -5.68
C ALA A 170 -6.34 -4.81 -4.59
N PHE A 171 -7.01 -4.34 -3.53
CA PHE A 171 -7.54 -5.21 -2.47
C PHE A 171 -8.56 -6.21 -3.02
N CYS A 172 -9.52 -5.74 -3.82
CA CYS A 172 -10.54 -6.58 -4.44
C CYS A 172 -9.93 -7.63 -5.38
N LEU A 173 -8.94 -7.25 -6.19
CA LEU A 173 -8.23 -8.17 -7.08
C LEU A 173 -7.52 -9.29 -6.30
N TRP A 174 -6.87 -8.94 -5.18
CA TRP A 174 -6.27 -9.94 -4.29
C TRP A 174 -7.31 -10.87 -3.68
N TYR A 175 -8.41 -10.30 -3.17
CA TYR A 175 -9.46 -11.08 -2.52
C TYR A 175 -10.19 -12.02 -3.48
N ILE A 176 -10.46 -11.59 -4.71
CA ILE A 176 -11.13 -12.44 -5.74
C ILE A 176 -10.34 -13.72 -6.03
N MET A 177 -9.00 -13.67 -5.96
CA MET A 177 -8.17 -14.83 -6.28
C MET A 177 -8.29 -15.93 -5.24
N ILE A 178 -8.44 -15.55 -3.96
CA ILE A 178 -8.68 -16.48 -2.87
C ILE A 178 -10.02 -17.22 -3.07
N GLN A 179 -10.95 -16.62 -3.81
CA GLN A 179 -12.28 -17.17 -4.04
C GLN A 179 -12.43 -17.98 -5.32
N ILE A 180 -11.86 -17.53 -6.44
CA ILE A 180 -12.02 -18.22 -7.73
C ILE A 180 -11.18 -19.50 -7.79
N ILE A 181 -9.99 -19.52 -7.17
CA ILE A 181 -9.06 -20.64 -7.33
C ILE A 181 -9.55 -21.94 -6.65
N PRO A 182 -10.16 -21.94 -5.44
CA PRO A 182 -10.78 -23.14 -4.87
C PRO A 182 -11.84 -23.75 -5.78
N ASP A 183 -12.76 -22.92 -6.28
CA ASP A 183 -13.86 -23.35 -7.15
C ASP A 183 -13.32 -23.93 -8.46
N PHE A 184 -12.31 -23.27 -9.06
CA PHE A 184 -11.66 -23.75 -10.28
C PHE A 184 -10.95 -25.10 -10.10
N LEU A 185 -10.39 -25.35 -8.92
CA LEU A 185 -9.75 -26.63 -8.56
C LEU A 185 -10.73 -27.66 -7.97
N GLY A 186 -12.03 -27.35 -7.94
CA GLY A 186 -13.07 -28.25 -7.42
C GLY A 186 -12.94 -28.53 -5.92
N LYS A 187 -12.32 -27.63 -5.15
CA LYS A 187 -12.17 -27.75 -3.70
C LYS A 187 -13.13 -26.83 -2.97
N VAL A 188 -13.82 -27.38 -1.96
CA VAL A 188 -14.76 -26.61 -1.12
C VAL A 188 -14.00 -25.57 -0.28
N GLU A 189 -12.87 -25.97 0.32
CA GLU A 189 -11.97 -25.06 1.03
C GLU A 189 -10.51 -25.44 0.79
N PHE A 190 -9.65 -24.42 0.69
CA PHE A 190 -8.21 -24.63 0.72
C PHE A 190 -7.72 -24.70 2.16
N SER A 191 -6.69 -25.52 2.36
CA SER A 191 -5.88 -25.45 3.57
C SER A 191 -5.22 -24.07 3.68
N TRP A 192 -4.80 -23.73 4.90
CA TRP A 192 -4.07 -22.49 5.16
C TRP A 192 -2.84 -22.33 4.25
N GLY A 193 -2.05 -23.41 4.07
CA GLY A 193 -0.86 -23.40 3.22
C GLY A 193 -1.14 -23.20 1.72
N GLU A 194 -2.26 -23.72 1.21
CA GLU A 194 -2.68 -23.48 -0.18
C GLU A 194 -3.09 -22.02 -0.39
N THR A 195 -3.81 -21.44 0.58
CA THR A 195 -4.21 -20.03 0.54
C THR A 195 -2.99 -19.10 0.58
N GLN A 196 -1.99 -19.43 1.40
CA GLN A 196 -0.70 -18.72 1.44
C GLN A 196 0.02 -18.80 0.10
N SER A 197 0.10 -19.98 -0.51
CA SER A 197 0.76 -20.17 -1.80
C SER A 197 0.11 -19.35 -2.91
N ILE A 198 -1.23 -19.35 -2.96
CA ILE A 198 -2.00 -18.55 -3.91
C ILE A 198 -1.73 -17.05 -3.73
N SER A 199 -1.81 -16.56 -2.49
CA SER A 199 -1.57 -15.16 -2.17
C SER A 199 -0.13 -14.75 -2.47
N LEU A 200 0.84 -15.65 -2.29
CA LEU A 200 2.24 -15.45 -2.66
C LEU A 200 2.42 -15.24 -4.17
N PHE A 201 1.95 -16.18 -4.99
CA PHE A 201 2.07 -16.08 -6.45
C PHE A 201 1.27 -14.93 -7.03
N PHE A 202 0.07 -14.68 -6.50
CA PHE A 202 -0.75 -13.57 -6.95
C PHE A 202 -0.16 -12.21 -6.56
N GLY A 203 0.43 -12.10 -5.36
CA GLY A 203 1.16 -10.90 -4.96
C GLY A 203 2.30 -10.58 -5.93
N LEU A 204 3.04 -11.60 -6.36
CA LEU A 204 4.10 -11.47 -7.36
C LEU A 204 3.57 -11.06 -8.74
N LEU A 205 2.46 -11.65 -9.18
CA LEU A 205 1.76 -11.25 -10.41
C LEU A 205 1.30 -9.78 -10.34
N MET A 206 0.77 -9.34 -9.20
CA MET A 206 0.33 -7.96 -9.00
C MET A 206 1.52 -6.99 -9.03
N ILE A 207 2.68 -7.36 -8.45
CA ILE A 207 3.93 -6.58 -8.56
C ILE A 207 4.36 -6.47 -10.03
N LEU A 208 4.29 -7.56 -10.80
CA LEU A 208 4.61 -7.55 -12.23
C LEU A 208 3.68 -6.61 -13.01
N VAL A 209 2.38 -6.68 -12.78
CA VAL A 209 1.39 -5.80 -13.41
C VAL A 209 1.63 -4.34 -13.01
N ALA A 210 1.90 -4.07 -11.72
CA ALA A 210 2.25 -2.74 -11.23
C ALA A 210 3.45 -2.17 -11.97
N TYR A 211 4.48 -2.98 -12.17
CA TYR A 211 5.68 -2.62 -12.90
C TYR A 211 5.42 -2.28 -14.37
N LEU A 212 4.60 -3.06 -15.06
CA LEU A 212 4.21 -2.78 -16.45
C LEU A 212 3.39 -1.48 -16.58
N ILE A 213 2.57 -1.16 -15.58
CA ILE A 213 1.78 0.09 -15.54
C ILE A 213 2.68 1.28 -15.22
N ASP A 214 3.61 1.14 -14.27
CA ASP A 214 4.48 2.22 -13.80
C ASP A 214 5.35 2.82 -14.91
N GLN A 215 5.74 2.00 -15.89
CA GLN A 215 6.48 2.48 -17.07
C GLN A 215 5.64 3.39 -18.00
N ARG A 216 4.31 3.37 -17.89
CA ARG A 216 3.39 4.04 -18.83
C ARG A 216 2.70 5.28 -18.27
N THR A 217 2.73 5.51 -16.95
CA THR A 217 1.97 6.61 -16.32
C THR A 217 2.86 7.62 -15.63
N LYS A 218 2.52 8.92 -15.75
CA LYS A 218 3.23 10.01 -15.04
C LYS A 218 2.84 10.09 -13.57
N GLU A 219 1.58 9.76 -13.25
CA GLU A 219 1.06 9.71 -11.89
C GLU A 219 1.28 8.33 -11.26
N ASP A 220 1.39 8.30 -9.93
CA ASP A 220 1.76 7.11 -9.17
C ASP A 220 0.56 6.19 -8.87
N PHE A 221 -0.18 5.82 -9.91
CA PHE A 221 -1.26 4.83 -9.82
C PHE A 221 -0.73 3.43 -9.46
N ALA A 222 0.52 3.14 -9.83
CA ALA A 222 1.15 1.85 -9.58
C ALA A 222 1.50 1.61 -8.10
N PHE A 223 1.66 2.68 -7.29
CA PHE A 223 2.02 2.55 -5.87
C PHE A 223 1.11 1.58 -5.11
N TRP A 224 -0.21 1.69 -5.27
CA TRP A 224 -1.16 0.84 -4.55
C TRP A 224 -1.10 -0.61 -5.00
N LEU A 225 -0.88 -0.87 -6.29
CA LEU A 225 -0.66 -2.23 -6.78
C LEU A 225 0.65 -2.82 -6.24
N TYR A 226 1.73 -2.02 -6.17
CA TYR A 226 2.96 -2.45 -5.51
C TYR A 226 2.75 -2.74 -4.03
N LEU A 227 1.99 -1.90 -3.31
CA LEU A 227 1.75 -2.09 -1.89
C LEU A 227 0.96 -3.36 -1.61
N PHE A 228 -0.21 -3.54 -2.25
CA PHE A 228 -1.04 -4.73 -2.04
C PHE A 228 -0.39 -5.99 -2.60
N GLY A 229 0.32 -5.91 -3.73
CA GLY A 229 1.09 -7.03 -4.27
C GLY A 229 2.22 -7.45 -3.35
N THR A 230 2.97 -6.49 -2.79
CA THR A 230 4.02 -6.76 -1.81
C THR A 230 3.46 -7.29 -0.50
N LEU A 231 2.34 -6.75 -0.01
CA LEU A 231 1.66 -7.29 1.18
C LEU A 231 1.24 -8.75 0.96
N GLY A 232 0.54 -9.05 -0.14
CA GLY A 232 0.13 -10.42 -0.46
C GLY A 232 1.31 -11.38 -0.58
N PHE A 233 2.38 -10.97 -1.27
CA PHE A 233 3.60 -11.75 -1.39
C PHE A 233 4.30 -11.95 -0.04
N TRP A 234 4.60 -10.86 0.67
CA TRP A 234 5.47 -10.84 1.84
C TRP A 234 4.80 -11.41 3.08
N VAL A 235 3.51 -11.13 3.31
CA VAL A 235 2.76 -11.70 4.43
C VAL A 235 2.65 -13.21 4.26
N SER A 236 2.36 -13.68 3.05
CA SER A 236 2.28 -15.12 2.77
C SER A 236 3.63 -15.80 2.95
N LEU A 237 4.71 -15.19 2.44
CA LEU A 237 6.07 -15.68 2.62
C LEU A 237 6.48 -15.76 4.10
N THR A 238 6.12 -14.76 4.91
CA THR A 238 6.49 -14.68 6.33
C THR A 238 5.68 -15.63 7.21
N LEU A 239 4.43 -15.90 6.84
CA LEU A 239 3.56 -16.81 7.59
C LEU A 239 3.70 -18.28 7.17
N MET A 240 4.40 -18.57 6.07
CA MET A 240 4.70 -19.95 5.67
C MET A 240 5.55 -20.60 6.76
N SER A 241 5.08 -21.74 7.27
CA SER A 241 5.82 -22.53 8.24
C SER A 241 7.14 -22.95 7.64
N SER A 242 8.22 -22.73 8.39
CA SER A 242 9.56 -23.19 8.04
C SER A 242 9.90 -24.35 8.98
N ASP A 243 10.11 -25.54 8.42
CA ASP A 243 10.40 -26.76 9.19
C ASP A 243 11.91 -27.04 9.27
N SER A 244 12.72 -26.26 8.54
CA SER A 244 14.17 -26.42 8.48
C SER A 244 14.94 -25.10 8.48
N GLU A 245 16.16 -25.12 9.02
CA GLU A 245 17.12 -24.00 8.94
C GLU A 245 17.37 -23.51 7.50
N LEU A 246 17.28 -24.43 6.53
CA LEU A 246 17.43 -24.10 5.12
C LEU A 246 16.28 -23.20 4.64
N GLU A 247 15.05 -23.45 5.08
CA GLU A 247 13.88 -22.63 4.75
C GLU A 247 13.97 -21.25 5.42
N TYR A 248 14.43 -21.16 6.67
CA TYR A 248 14.71 -19.88 7.31
C TYR A 248 15.81 -19.09 6.59
N PHE A 249 16.87 -19.76 6.14
CA PHE A 249 17.91 -19.13 5.32
C PHE A 249 17.38 -18.68 3.95
N ALA A 250 16.51 -19.48 3.31
CA ALA A 250 15.86 -19.09 2.06
C ALA A 250 14.95 -17.87 2.26
N TYR A 251 14.20 -17.81 3.35
CA TYR A 251 13.42 -16.64 3.76
C TYR A 251 14.29 -15.39 3.90
N PHE A 252 15.44 -15.50 4.58
CA PHE A 252 16.41 -14.41 4.70
C PHE A 252 16.91 -13.95 3.33
N MET A 253 17.30 -14.88 2.45
CA MET A 253 17.75 -14.57 1.09
C MET A 253 16.67 -13.87 0.26
N LEU A 254 15.41 -14.32 0.34
CA LEU A 254 14.29 -13.67 -0.35
C LEU A 254 14.08 -12.22 0.13
N ASN A 255 14.24 -11.96 1.42
CA ASN A 255 14.15 -10.60 1.95
C ASN A 255 15.34 -9.72 1.55
N VAL A 256 16.56 -10.28 1.45
CA VAL A 256 17.71 -9.58 0.87
C VAL A 256 17.45 -9.25 -0.61
N ILE A 257 16.87 -10.19 -1.37
CA ILE A 257 16.45 -9.94 -2.76
C ILE A 257 15.43 -8.81 -2.84
N LEU A 258 14.47 -8.71 -1.92
CA LEU A 258 13.53 -7.57 -1.87
C LEU A 258 14.26 -6.24 -1.66
N VAL A 259 15.28 -6.19 -0.79
CA VAL A 259 16.10 -4.99 -0.61
C VAL A 259 16.85 -4.63 -1.89
N ILE A 260 17.40 -5.60 -2.61
CA ILE A 260 18.07 -5.35 -3.90
C ILE A 260 17.06 -4.87 -4.97
N ILE A 261 15.89 -5.50 -5.06
CA ILE A 261 14.79 -5.10 -5.96
C ILE A 261 14.33 -3.67 -5.67
N SER A 262 14.37 -3.23 -4.41
CA SER A 262 14.03 -1.85 -4.06
C SER A 262 14.88 -0.80 -4.80
N VAL A 263 16.16 -1.10 -5.03
CA VAL A 263 17.10 -0.25 -5.76
C VAL A 263 16.80 -0.28 -7.25
N LEU A 264 16.52 -1.46 -7.80
CA LEU A 264 16.19 -1.66 -9.22
C LEU A 264 14.88 -0.96 -9.61
N LEU A 265 13.85 -1.10 -8.77
CA LEU A 265 12.53 -0.51 -9.02
C LEU A 265 12.40 0.92 -8.47
N GLN A 266 13.38 1.42 -7.71
CA GLN A 266 13.33 2.72 -7.02
C GLN A 266 12.06 2.88 -6.16
N ARG A 267 11.63 1.80 -5.49
CA ARG A 267 10.40 1.77 -4.67
C ARG A 267 10.72 1.45 -3.23
N ARG A 268 10.41 2.39 -2.33
CA ARG A 268 10.67 2.29 -0.88
C ARG A 268 9.92 1.16 -0.20
N ILE A 269 8.80 0.70 -0.76
CA ILE A 269 8.00 -0.39 -0.19
C ILE A 269 8.87 -1.66 -0.03
N PHE A 270 9.64 -2.04 -1.04
CA PHE A 270 10.42 -3.28 -1.00
C PHE A 270 11.55 -3.26 0.04
N ILE A 271 12.22 -2.12 0.25
CA ILE A 271 13.25 -2.01 1.30
C ILE A 271 12.63 -2.07 2.70
N ILE A 272 11.42 -1.52 2.89
CA ILE A 272 10.72 -1.57 4.18
C ILE A 272 10.38 -3.03 4.52
N PHE A 273 9.69 -3.74 3.62
CA PHE A 273 9.31 -5.15 3.85
C PHE A 273 10.54 -6.07 3.93
N GLY A 274 11.52 -5.90 3.03
CA GLY A 274 12.76 -6.68 3.06
C GLY A 274 13.56 -6.46 4.35
N ALA A 275 13.66 -5.23 4.85
CA ALA A 275 14.31 -4.96 6.12
C ALA A 275 13.55 -5.60 7.30
N ILE A 276 12.22 -5.48 7.35
CA ILE A 276 11.40 -6.12 8.39
C ILE A 276 11.65 -7.64 8.38
N GLY A 277 11.64 -8.30 7.21
CA GLY A 277 11.87 -9.73 7.15
C GLY A 277 13.29 -10.15 7.52
N ILE A 278 14.30 -9.36 7.16
CA ILE A 278 15.68 -9.56 7.66
C ILE A 278 15.71 -9.48 9.19
N PHE A 279 15.03 -8.50 9.79
CA PHE A 279 14.94 -8.39 11.25
C PHE A 279 14.21 -9.57 11.89
N ILE A 280 13.14 -10.09 11.27
CA ILE A 280 12.45 -11.29 11.75
C ILE A 280 13.41 -12.49 11.77
N TYR A 281 14.17 -12.72 10.69
CA TYR A 281 15.15 -13.80 10.63
C TYR A 281 16.28 -13.63 11.65
N LEU A 282 16.86 -12.43 11.76
CA LEU A 282 17.91 -12.16 12.74
C LEU A 282 17.40 -12.32 14.18
N GLY A 283 16.13 -11.99 14.43
CA GLY A 283 15.46 -12.21 15.70
C GLY A 283 15.32 -13.70 16.03
N HIS A 284 14.89 -14.52 15.06
CA HIS A 284 14.83 -15.97 15.20
C HIS A 284 16.22 -16.58 15.47
N LEU A 285 17.22 -16.23 14.65
CA LEU A 285 18.58 -16.71 14.84
C LEU A 285 19.16 -16.29 16.20
N ALA A 286 18.86 -15.07 16.66
CA ALA A 286 19.29 -14.60 17.95
C ALA A 286 18.57 -15.32 19.11
N TYR A 287 17.29 -15.65 18.95
CA TYR A 287 16.54 -16.44 19.94
C TYR A 287 17.18 -17.82 20.08
N ASP A 288 17.33 -18.55 18.98
CA ASP A 288 17.83 -19.92 18.99
C ASP A 288 19.29 -20.05 19.44
N LEU A 289 20.15 -19.07 19.11
CA LEU A 289 21.57 -19.11 19.50
C LEU A 289 21.82 -18.63 20.94
N PHE A 290 20.93 -17.85 21.53
CA PHE A 290 21.22 -17.13 22.79
C PHE A 290 20.10 -17.22 23.84
N GLU A 291 19.13 -18.13 23.69
CA GLU A 291 17.99 -18.33 24.61
C GLU A 291 18.43 -18.43 26.08
N ASP A 292 19.58 -19.07 26.35
CA ASP A 292 20.12 -19.29 27.70
C ASP A 292 21.18 -18.27 28.16
N LEU A 293 21.50 -17.25 27.35
CA LEU A 293 22.59 -16.32 27.62
C LEU A 293 22.07 -14.94 28.02
N LEU A 294 22.49 -14.45 29.20
CA LEU A 294 22.35 -13.05 29.65
C LEU A 294 22.87 -12.00 28.63
N PHE A 295 23.58 -12.44 27.58
CA PHE A 295 24.16 -11.63 26.51
C PHE A 295 23.23 -11.40 25.31
N PHE A 296 22.02 -11.97 25.26
CA PHE A 296 21.08 -11.77 24.14
C PHE A 296 20.86 -10.27 23.80
N PRO A 297 20.55 -9.37 24.75
CA PRO A 297 20.34 -7.94 24.46
C PRO A 297 21.63 -7.24 24.00
N ILE A 298 22.80 -7.68 24.49
CA ILE A 298 24.10 -7.09 24.16
C ILE A 298 24.48 -7.44 22.72
N THR A 299 24.28 -8.70 22.33
CA THR A 299 24.57 -9.19 20.97
C THR A 299 23.64 -8.55 19.95
N LEU A 300 22.34 -8.47 20.24
CA LEU A 300 21.37 -7.80 19.36
C LEU A 300 21.71 -6.31 19.18
N SER A 301 22.15 -5.65 20.26
CA SER A 301 22.60 -4.26 20.22
C SER A 301 23.88 -4.09 19.39
N ALA A 302 24.83 -5.04 19.48
CA ALA A 302 26.05 -5.03 18.68
C ALA A 302 25.76 -5.22 17.18
N ILE A 303 24.86 -6.15 16.83
CA ILE A 303 24.39 -6.36 15.44
C ILE A 303 23.71 -5.08 14.93
N GLY A 304 22.82 -4.48 15.72
CA GLY A 304 22.17 -3.21 15.38
C GLY A 304 23.17 -2.08 15.11
N LEU A 305 24.21 -1.96 15.94
CA LEU A 305 25.28 -0.98 15.75
C LEU A 305 26.07 -1.24 14.46
N LEU A 306 26.36 -2.51 14.15
CA LEU A 306 27.06 -2.92 12.94
C LEU A 306 26.24 -2.55 11.69
N ILE A 307 24.93 -2.76 11.72
CA ILE A 307 24.00 -2.33 10.64
C ILE A 307 24.02 -0.80 10.47
N ILE A 308 23.98 -0.03 11.56
CA ILE A 308 24.06 1.44 11.50
C ILE A 308 25.39 1.89 10.87
N ILE A 309 26.52 1.31 11.30
CA ILE A 309 27.84 1.63 10.76
C ILE A 309 27.91 1.30 9.27
N MET A 310 27.40 0.13 8.86
CA MET A 310 27.31 -0.23 7.43
C MET A 310 26.44 0.75 6.64
N GLY A 311 25.33 1.23 7.22
CA GLY A 311 24.47 2.24 6.60
C GLY A 311 25.18 3.59 6.41
N VAL A 312 25.94 4.05 7.41
CA VAL A 312 26.76 5.27 7.33
C VAL A 312 27.85 5.10 6.27
N GLN A 313 28.49 3.93 6.21
CA GLN A 313 29.53 3.66 5.23
C GLN A 313 28.95 3.56 3.81
N TYR A 314 27.78 2.95 3.65
CA TYR A 314 27.02 2.96 2.39
C TYR A 314 26.73 4.39 1.93
N GLN A 315 26.29 5.28 2.82
CA GLN A 315 26.03 6.69 2.47
C GLN A 315 27.28 7.38 1.90
N ARG A 316 28.47 7.02 2.38
CA ARG A 316 29.76 7.54 1.90
C ARG A 316 30.14 7.02 0.51
N TYR A 317 29.71 5.81 0.14
CA TYR A 317 30.01 5.17 -1.15
C TYR A 317 28.79 5.04 -2.08
N ARG A 318 27.67 5.68 -1.73
CA ARG A 318 26.37 5.51 -2.39
C ARG A 318 26.46 5.64 -3.91
N GLN A 319 27.11 6.69 -4.39
CA GLN A 319 27.27 6.92 -5.84
C GLN A 319 28.07 5.81 -6.52
N HIS A 320 29.07 5.24 -5.85
CA HIS A 320 29.91 4.19 -6.41
C HIS A 320 29.20 2.83 -6.41
N ILE A 321 28.45 2.52 -5.34
CA ILE A 321 27.68 1.26 -5.23
C ILE A 321 26.49 1.28 -6.20
N GLU A 322 25.73 2.38 -6.28
CA GLU A 322 24.65 2.53 -7.27
C GLU A 322 25.20 2.37 -8.70
N GLN A 323 26.37 2.95 -9.00
CA GLN A 323 27.03 2.77 -10.30
C GLN A 323 27.48 1.33 -10.57
N LEU A 324 28.04 0.61 -9.58
CA LEU A 324 28.46 -0.78 -9.73
C LEU A 324 27.27 -1.73 -9.93
N ILE A 325 26.18 -1.52 -9.19
CA ILE A 325 24.95 -2.29 -9.35
C ILE A 325 24.37 -2.04 -10.74
N LEU A 326 24.21 -0.78 -11.15
CA LEU A 326 23.72 -0.42 -12.48
C LEU A 326 24.66 -0.90 -13.61
N ALA A 327 25.98 -0.93 -13.37
CA ALA A 327 26.96 -1.45 -14.33
C ALA A 327 26.87 -2.98 -14.48
N SER A 328 26.51 -3.69 -13.40
CA SER A 328 26.31 -5.14 -13.39
C SER A 328 24.99 -5.58 -14.01
N VAL A 329 24.05 -4.65 -14.25
CA VAL A 329 22.81 -4.92 -14.98
C VAL A 329 23.13 -5.12 -16.48
N PRO A 330 22.81 -6.30 -17.05
CA PRO A 330 22.99 -6.58 -18.48
C PRO A 330 22.32 -5.52 -19.36
N GLN A 331 22.92 -5.19 -20.51
CA GLN A 331 22.41 -4.14 -21.42
C GLN A 331 20.95 -4.37 -21.86
N SER A 332 20.51 -5.63 -21.93
CA SER A 332 19.14 -6.04 -22.25
C SER A 332 18.10 -5.66 -21.18
N LEU A 333 18.50 -5.46 -19.93
CA LEU A 333 17.62 -5.07 -18.81
C LEU A 333 17.69 -3.57 -18.49
N ARG A 334 18.59 -2.81 -19.11
CA ARG A 334 18.66 -1.35 -18.94
C ARG A 334 17.43 -0.57 -19.40
N PRO A 335 16.76 -0.89 -20.52
CA PRO A 335 15.53 -0.17 -20.91
C PRO A 335 14.33 -0.47 -20.02
N LEU A 336 14.45 -1.47 -19.14
CA LEU A 336 13.45 -1.86 -18.16
C LEU A 336 13.57 -1.05 -16.85
N LEU A 337 14.73 -0.43 -16.59
CA LEU A 337 14.91 0.43 -15.42
C LEU A 337 14.09 1.72 -15.56
N PRO A 338 13.34 2.14 -14.51
CA PRO A 338 12.59 3.38 -14.55
C PRO A 338 13.53 4.57 -14.68
N SER A 339 13.25 5.47 -15.63
CA SER A 339 13.94 6.75 -15.80
C SER A 339 13.87 7.54 -14.49
N GLU A 340 15.01 8.02 -13.97
CA GLU A 340 15.14 8.74 -12.69
C GLU A 340 13.89 9.58 -12.35
N ARG A 341 13.02 9.05 -11.49
CA ARG A 341 11.94 9.85 -10.90
C ARG A 341 12.59 10.69 -9.80
N LYS A 342 12.64 12.00 -10.01
CA LYS A 342 12.73 12.97 -8.91
C LYS A 342 11.48 12.79 -8.06
N GLU A 343 11.55 11.93 -7.04
CA GLU A 343 10.56 11.88 -5.98
C GLU A 343 10.39 13.32 -5.43
N ASN A 344 9.16 13.83 -5.48
CA ASN A 344 8.79 15.13 -4.92
C ASN A 344 8.85 15.08 -3.39
#